data_AF-A0A972G8T9-F1
#
_entry.id   AF-A0A972G8T9-F1
#
_cell.length_a   1.000
_cell.length_b   1.000
_cell.length_c   1.000
_cell.angle_alpha   90.00
_cell.angle_beta   90.00
_cell.angle_gamma   90.00
#
_symmetry.space_group_name_H-M   'P 1'
#
loop_
_entity.id
_entity.type
_entity.pdbx_description
1 polymer ?
#
loop_
_entity_poly.entity_id
_entity_poly.type
_entity_poly.pdbx_seq_one_letter_code
_entity_poly.pdbx_strand_id
1 'polypeptide(L)'
;MYKKLLLAASLTTILSACAMRTGPVTIYEQQEPLENVALISGYHEYVGENFPELLITEIDHKSSSDAMGYAVEAYVLPGNHKVKFRKINPSGLGWHSADVVIEAKAGHTYMTEYKIVKSPDTGKNMLTVKVLDKGEHHNTGMTYKK
;
A
#
# COMPACT_ATOMS: atom_id res chain seq x y z
N MET A 1 56.72 -8.57 -30.04
CA MET A 1 55.82 -7.40 -29.94
C MET A 1 54.92 -7.60 -28.72
N TYR A 2 55.05 -6.77 -27.70
CA TYR A 2 54.15 -6.71 -26.54
C TYR A 2 52.91 -5.83 -26.87
N LYS A 3 51.73 -6.18 -26.30
CA LYS A 3 50.46 -5.43 -26.09
C LYS A 3 49.26 -6.34 -26.44
N LYS A 4 48.21 -6.60 -25.66
CA LYS A 4 47.61 -6.12 -24.40
C LYS A 4 46.74 -7.28 -23.88
N LEU A 5 46.89 -7.74 -22.63
CA LEU A 5 46.03 -7.40 -21.48
C LEU A 5 44.51 -7.59 -21.71
N LEU A 6 43.98 -8.63 -21.04
CA LEU A 6 42.77 -8.65 -20.19
C LEU A 6 41.51 -7.90 -20.66
N LEU A 7 40.42 -8.63 -20.92
CA LEU A 7 39.10 -8.50 -20.25
C LEU A 7 38.04 -9.27 -21.06
N ALA A 8 37.50 -10.35 -20.49
CA ALA A 8 36.08 -10.74 -20.59
C ALA A 8 35.81 -12.02 -19.78
N ALA A 9 36.49 -12.19 -18.63
CA ALA A 9 35.98 -13.02 -17.55
C ALA A 9 34.93 -12.19 -16.78
N SER A 10 33.78 -11.94 -17.41
CA SER A 10 32.65 -11.26 -16.76
C SER A 10 31.40 -11.37 -17.63
N LEU A 11 30.86 -12.58 -17.80
CA LEU A 11 29.47 -12.75 -18.26
C LEU A 11 28.77 -13.89 -17.52
N THR A 12 29.07 -14.05 -16.24
CA THR A 12 28.44 -15.02 -15.33
C THR A 12 27.52 -14.37 -14.30
N THR A 13 27.11 -13.11 -14.50
CA THR A 13 26.29 -12.39 -13.52
C THR A 13 25.16 -11.58 -14.14
N ILE A 14 24.37 -12.14 -15.07
CA ILE A 14 23.06 -11.57 -15.39
C ILE A 14 22.08 -12.70 -15.69
N LEU A 15 21.60 -13.40 -14.66
CA LEU A 15 20.32 -14.12 -14.66
C LEU A 15 19.91 -14.42 -13.20
N SER A 16 20.08 -13.42 -12.32
CA SER A 16 19.41 -13.35 -11.01
C SER A 16 18.27 -12.34 -11.05
N ALA A 17 17.53 -12.30 -12.16
CA ALA A 17 16.30 -11.52 -12.30
C ALA A 17 15.12 -12.47 -12.51
N CYS A 18 14.03 -12.23 -11.80
CA CYS A 18 12.84 -13.08 -11.70
C CYS A 18 12.94 -14.29 -10.76
N ALA A 19 13.49 -14.09 -9.56
CA ALA A 19 12.74 -14.60 -8.41
C ALA A 19 11.62 -13.58 -8.13
N MET A 20 10.57 -13.60 -8.95
CA MET A 20 9.29 -13.03 -8.52
C MET A 20 8.96 -13.78 -7.24
N ARG A 21 9.05 -13.11 -6.09
CA ARG A 21 8.51 -13.65 -4.84
C ARG A 21 7.00 -13.79 -5.05
N THR A 22 6.59 -14.95 -5.56
CA THR A 22 5.21 -15.42 -5.64
C THR A 22 4.73 -15.89 -4.27
N GLY A 23 5.00 -15.10 -3.24
CA GLY A 23 4.42 -15.29 -1.91
C GLY A 23 3.08 -14.57 -1.84
N PRO A 24 2.10 -15.05 -1.05
CA PRO A 24 0.90 -14.28 -0.74
C PRO A 24 1.30 -12.89 -0.22
N VAL A 25 0.47 -11.86 -0.48
CA VAL A 25 0.58 -10.60 0.26
C VAL A 25 0.21 -11.00 1.67
N THR A 26 1.21 -11.22 2.51
CA THR A 26 0.98 -11.41 3.92
C THR A 26 0.46 -10.05 4.40
N ILE A 27 -0.85 -9.94 4.59
CA ILE A 27 -1.39 -8.93 5.48
C ILE A 27 -0.87 -9.39 6.84
N TYR A 28 0.32 -8.94 7.21
CA TYR A 28 1.00 -9.42 8.40
C TYR A 28 0.14 -9.01 9.60
N GLU A 29 -0.52 -10.00 10.22
CA GLU A 29 -1.11 -9.90 11.57
C GLU A 29 -0.06 -9.57 12.65
N GLN A 30 1.22 -9.43 12.27
CA GLN A 30 2.33 -9.07 13.15
C GLN A 30 3.03 -7.82 12.64
N GLN A 31 3.19 -6.86 13.54
CA GLN A 31 3.90 -5.59 13.38
C GLN A 31 5.36 -5.86 12.97
N GLU A 32 5.62 -6.09 11.68
CA GLU A 32 6.97 -6.03 11.14
C GLU A 32 7.53 -4.62 11.38
N PRO A 33 8.79 -4.49 11.83
CA PRO A 33 9.40 -3.18 12.03
C PRO A 33 9.34 -2.40 10.71
N LEU A 34 8.84 -1.16 10.77
CA LEU A 34 8.69 -0.31 9.59
C LEU A 34 10.01 -0.10 8.84
N GLU A 35 11.17 -0.28 9.47
CA GLU A 35 12.48 -0.21 8.79
C GLU A 35 12.60 -1.12 7.56
N ASN A 36 11.79 -2.18 7.44
CA ASN A 36 11.83 -3.14 6.33
C ASN A 36 10.59 -3.11 5.43
N VAL A 37 9.54 -2.39 5.83
CA VAL A 37 8.21 -2.41 5.18
C VAL A 37 7.64 -0.99 5.08
N ALA A 38 6.57 -0.84 4.32
CA ALA A 38 5.75 0.37 4.30
C ALA A 38 4.40 0.10 4.96
N LEU A 39 3.84 1.10 5.63
CA LEU A 39 2.47 1.07 6.14
C LEU A 39 1.55 1.84 5.20
N ILE A 40 0.50 1.21 4.71
CA ILE A 40 -0.60 1.87 3.99
C ILE A 40 -1.80 1.95 4.93
N SER A 41 -2.34 3.16 5.08
CA SER A 41 -3.41 3.44 6.02
C SER A 41 -4.63 4.04 5.32
N GLY A 42 -5.76 3.37 5.49
CA GLY A 42 -7.11 3.81 5.15
C GLY A 42 -7.66 4.90 6.08
N TYR A 43 -6.88 5.30 7.09
CA TYR A 43 -7.20 6.43 7.95
C TYR A 43 -6.97 7.76 7.22
N HIS A 44 -7.94 8.66 7.35
CA HIS A 44 -7.84 10.04 6.89
C HIS A 44 -7.24 10.91 8.00
N GLU A 45 -6.25 11.73 7.68
CA GLU A 45 -5.78 12.78 8.59
C GLU A 45 -6.86 13.87 8.77
N TYR A 46 -7.56 13.80 9.90
CA TYR A 46 -8.34 14.84 10.59
C TYR A 46 -8.92 16.02 9.78
N VAL A 47 -10.16 15.88 9.30
CA VAL A 47 -11.06 17.03 9.02
C VAL A 47 -12.49 16.71 9.47
N GLY A 48 -12.75 16.75 10.77
CA GLY A 48 -14.12 16.75 11.31
C GLY A 48 -14.84 15.40 11.34
N GLU A 49 -15.87 15.35 12.17
CA GLU A 49 -16.42 14.18 12.85
C GLU A 49 -16.89 13.02 11.93
N ASN A 50 -16.50 11.80 12.32
CA ASN A 50 -17.15 10.52 12.00
C ASN A 50 -17.31 10.18 10.51
N PHE A 51 -16.21 9.96 9.80
CA PHE A 51 -16.24 9.24 8.52
C PHE A 51 -15.77 7.78 8.71
N PRO A 52 -16.50 6.78 8.16
CA PRO A 52 -16.04 5.40 8.18
C PRO A 52 -14.73 5.27 7.42
N GLU A 53 -13.81 4.49 8.00
CA GLU A 53 -12.50 4.15 7.47
C GLU A 53 -12.58 3.70 6.00
N LEU A 54 -11.55 4.00 5.20
CA LEU A 54 -11.40 3.34 3.90
C LEU A 54 -10.87 1.93 4.13
N LEU A 55 -11.64 0.95 3.68
CA LEU A 55 -11.22 -0.44 3.73
C LEU A 55 -10.24 -0.69 2.59
N ILE A 56 -9.06 -1.19 2.92
CA ILE A 56 -8.17 -1.83 1.96
C ILE A 56 -8.79 -3.20 1.70
N THR A 57 -9.15 -3.51 0.46
CA THR A 57 -9.86 -4.76 0.10
C THR A 57 -9.03 -5.71 -0.74
N GLU A 58 -8.11 -5.18 -1.54
CA GLU A 58 -7.17 -5.98 -2.33
C GLU A 58 -5.81 -5.26 -2.41
N ILE A 59 -4.72 -6.02 -2.38
CA ILE A 59 -3.35 -5.58 -2.69
C ILE A 59 -2.74 -6.59 -3.65
N ASP A 60 -2.22 -6.12 -4.79
CA ASP A 60 -1.62 -6.96 -5.83
C ASP A 60 -2.50 -8.16 -6.22
N HIS A 61 -3.80 -7.88 -6.38
CA HIS A 61 -4.85 -8.86 -6.72
C HIS A 61 -5.14 -9.92 -5.65
N LYS A 62 -4.66 -9.73 -4.42
CA LYS A 62 -4.96 -10.61 -3.29
C LYS A 62 -5.87 -9.91 -2.31
N SER A 63 -6.90 -10.61 -1.83
CA SER A 63 -7.83 -10.08 -0.84
C SER A 63 -7.09 -9.74 0.44
N SER A 64 -7.41 -8.59 1.04
CA SER A 64 -6.97 -8.18 2.38
C SER A 64 -7.96 -8.55 3.49
N SER A 65 -8.98 -9.35 3.18
CA SER A 65 -9.98 -9.79 4.15
C SER A 65 -9.49 -10.92 5.03
N ASP A 66 -9.78 -10.85 6.33
CA ASP A 66 -9.61 -11.90 7.32
C ASP A 66 -10.93 -12.22 8.07
N ALA A 67 -10.85 -12.94 9.19
CA ALA A 67 -12.00 -13.28 10.03
C ALA A 67 -12.67 -12.06 10.70
N MET A 68 -11.94 -10.94 10.83
CA MET A 68 -12.39 -9.69 11.44
C MET A 68 -12.93 -8.68 10.41
N GLY A 69 -12.69 -8.91 9.12
CA GLY A 69 -13.23 -8.11 8.04
C GLY A 69 -12.14 -7.68 7.07
N TYR A 70 -12.29 -6.50 6.47
CA TYR A 70 -11.26 -5.94 5.61
C TYR A 70 -10.30 -5.07 6.42
N ALA A 71 -9.02 -5.15 6.09
CA ALA A 71 -7.99 -4.33 6.71
C ALA A 71 -8.22 -2.82 6.48
N VAL A 72 -7.92 -2.02 7.49
CA VAL A 72 -7.81 -0.54 7.38
C VAL A 72 -6.35 -0.14 7.24
N GLU A 73 -5.43 -0.98 7.74
CA GLU A 73 -3.99 -0.81 7.64
C GLU A 73 -3.37 -2.04 7.00
N ALA A 74 -2.37 -1.83 6.13
CA ALA A 74 -1.66 -2.92 5.49
C ALA A 74 -0.16 -2.63 5.44
N TYR A 75 0.63 -3.61 5.87
CA TYR A 75 2.08 -3.59 5.76
C TYR A 75 2.49 -4.26 4.45
N VAL A 76 3.28 -3.57 3.64
CA VAL A 76 3.75 -4.07 2.33
C VAL A 76 5.26 -3.95 2.22
N LEU A 77 5.87 -4.84 1.43
CA LEU A 77 7.28 -4.70 1.09
C LEU A 77 7.50 -3.43 0.24
N PRO A 78 8.73 -2.90 0.15
CA PRO A 78 9.01 -1.80 -0.77
C PRO A 78 8.80 -2.22 -2.23
N GLY A 79 8.17 -1.36 -3.02
CA GLY A 79 7.83 -1.65 -4.42
C GLY A 79 6.55 -0.94 -4.89
N ASN A 80 6.16 -1.23 -6.14
CA ASN A 80 4.90 -0.73 -6.70
C ASN A 80 3.77 -1.70 -6.38
N HIS A 81 2.76 -1.22 -5.66
CA HIS A 81 1.60 -2.02 -5.26
C HIS A 81 0.32 -1.46 -5.85
N LYS A 82 -0.52 -2.35 -6.39
CA LYS A 82 -1.89 -1.98 -6.79
C LYS A 82 -2.82 -2.24 -5.61
N VAL A 83 -3.40 -1.17 -5.07
CA VAL A 83 -4.23 -1.20 -3.86
C VAL A 83 -5.66 -0.80 -4.19
N LYS A 84 -6.62 -1.62 -3.77
CA LYS A 84 -8.05 -1.37 -3.95
C LYS A 84 -8.70 -0.93 -2.67
N PHE A 85 -9.11 0.32 -2.62
CA PHE A 85 -9.84 0.90 -1.51
C PHE A 85 -11.35 0.75 -1.71
N ARG A 86 -12.09 0.60 -0.61
CA ARG A 86 -13.55 0.55 -0.58
C ARG A 86 -14.09 1.44 0.53
N LYS A 87 -15.05 2.30 0.17
CA LYS A 87 -15.89 3.04 1.11
C LYS A 87 -17.28 2.42 1.13
N ILE A 88 -17.71 1.90 2.28
CA ILE A 88 -19.09 1.42 2.47
C ILE A 88 -19.99 2.61 2.77
N ASN A 89 -21.20 2.62 2.20
CA ASN A 89 -22.19 3.66 2.49
C ASN A 89 -22.65 3.57 3.96
N PRO A 90 -22.92 4.71 4.64
CA PRO A 90 -23.39 4.68 6.03
C PRO A 90 -24.65 3.85 6.27
N SER A 91 -25.51 3.71 5.25
CA SER A 91 -26.70 2.87 5.29
C SER A 91 -26.42 1.35 5.18
N GLY A 92 -25.17 0.96 4.93
CA GLY A 92 -24.78 -0.43 4.62
C GLY A 92 -25.19 -0.88 3.20
N LEU A 93 -25.97 -0.08 2.48
CA LEU A 93 -26.47 -0.42 1.14
C LEU A 93 -25.52 0.17 0.07
N GLY A 94 -24.61 -0.67 -0.40
CA GLY A 94 -23.67 -0.37 -1.48
C GLY A 94 -22.33 0.18 -1.01
N TRP A 95 -21.40 0.22 -1.96
CA TRP A 95 -20.02 0.67 -1.74
C TRP A 95 -19.47 1.38 -2.98
N HIS A 96 -18.45 2.19 -2.76
CA HIS A 96 -17.63 2.77 -3.82
C HIS A 96 -16.21 2.24 -3.71
N SER A 97 -15.54 2.01 -4.83
CA SER A 97 -14.18 1.49 -4.87
C SER A 97 -13.29 2.31 -5.79
N ALA A 98 -12.00 2.31 -5.48
CA ALA A 98 -10.96 2.94 -6.27
C ALA A 98 -9.70 2.07 -6.26
N ASP A 99 -9.09 1.88 -7.42
CA ASP A 99 -7.78 1.27 -7.58
C ASP A 99 -6.71 2.38 -7.62
N VAL A 100 -5.68 2.24 -6.81
CA VAL A 100 -4.56 3.19 -6.72
C VAL A 100 -3.25 2.42 -6.82
N VAL A 101 -2.27 2.98 -7.52
CA VAL A 101 -0.89 2.46 -7.51
C VAL A 101 -0.09 3.26 -6.49
N ILE A 102 0.56 2.57 -5.56
CA ILE A 102 1.40 3.16 -4.51
C ILE A 102 2.84 2.66 -4.72
N GLU A 103 3.79 3.60 -4.86
CA GLU A 103 5.22 3.31 -4.82
C GLU A 103 5.69 3.33 -3.35
N ALA A 104 5.65 2.16 -2.71
CA ALA A 104 5.97 1.94 -1.31
C ALA A 104 7.48 1.92 -1.05
N LYS A 105 7.93 2.64 -0.02
CA LYS A 105 9.32 2.70 0.45
C LYS A 105 9.41 2.14 1.87
N ALA A 106 10.48 1.41 2.16
CA ALA A 106 10.75 0.93 3.52
C ALA A 106 10.82 2.12 4.48
N GLY A 107 10.22 2.00 5.67
CA GLY A 107 10.20 3.03 6.69
C GLY A 107 9.07 4.04 6.56
N HIS A 108 8.33 4.03 5.44
CA HIS A 108 7.34 5.07 5.15
C HIS A 108 5.92 4.69 5.57
N THR A 109 5.16 5.71 5.96
CA THR A 109 3.71 5.62 6.17
C THR A 109 2.96 6.38 5.09
N TYR A 110 1.97 5.74 4.50
CA TYR A 110 1.11 6.27 3.46
C TYR A 110 -0.30 6.43 4.00
N MET A 111 -0.76 7.67 4.12
CA MET A 111 -2.14 7.98 4.53
C MET A 111 -3.02 8.28 3.33
N THR A 112 -4.33 8.09 3.48
CA THR A 112 -5.28 8.30 2.38
C THR A 112 -6.20 9.49 2.63
N GLU A 113 -6.34 10.34 1.62
CA GLU A 113 -7.43 11.30 1.50
C GLU A 113 -8.44 10.76 0.48
N TYR A 114 -9.72 10.98 0.70
CA TYR A 114 -10.72 10.57 -0.29
C TYR A 114 -11.91 11.51 -0.39
N LYS A 115 -12.56 11.47 -1.56
CA LYS A 115 -13.81 12.17 -1.85
C LYS A 115 -14.70 11.29 -2.72
N ILE A 116 -16.01 11.41 -2.55
CA ILE A 116 -16.99 10.86 -3.48
C ILE A 116 -17.40 12.00 -4.40
N VAL A 117 -17.10 11.87 -5.70
CA VAL A 117 -17.38 12.88 -6.73
C VAL A 117 -18.28 12.29 -7.80
N LYS A 118 -19.04 13.12 -8.52
CA LYS A 118 -19.79 12.64 -9.69
C LYS A 118 -18.87 12.56 -10.91
N SER A 119 -18.88 11.41 -11.57
CA SER A 119 -18.28 11.21 -12.89
C SER A 119 -18.89 12.21 -13.88
N PRO A 120 -18.09 13.04 -14.58
CA PRO A 120 -18.63 13.93 -15.60
C PRO A 120 -19.22 13.16 -16.78
N ASP A 121 -18.66 11.98 -17.10
CA ASP A 121 -19.08 11.18 -18.26
C ASP A 121 -20.33 10.35 -17.99
N THR A 122 -20.47 9.81 -16.78
CA THR A 122 -21.53 8.84 -16.44
C THR A 122 -22.56 9.36 -15.44
N GLY A 123 -22.30 10.49 -14.80
CA GLY A 123 -23.13 11.03 -13.70
C GLY A 123 -23.12 10.21 -12.41
N LYS A 124 -22.41 9.08 -12.38
CA LYS A 124 -22.34 8.17 -11.23
C LYS A 124 -21.38 8.67 -10.16
N ASN A 125 -21.68 8.38 -8.90
CA ASN A 125 -20.78 8.63 -7.78
C ASN A 125 -19.54 7.71 -7.89
N MET A 126 -18.36 8.32 -7.90
CA MET A 126 -17.05 7.67 -7.96
C MET A 126 -16.25 8.02 -6.71
N LEU A 127 -15.57 7.01 -6.15
CA LEU A 127 -14.57 7.24 -5.12
C LEU A 127 -13.27 7.73 -5.79
N THR A 128 -12.76 8.85 -5.33
CA THR A 128 -11.40 9.31 -5.65
C THR A 128 -10.56 9.19 -4.38
N VAL A 129 -9.41 8.55 -4.49
CA VAL A 129 -8.45 8.39 -3.39
C VAL A 129 -7.14 9.04 -3.80
N LYS A 130 -6.57 9.82 -2.89
CA LYS A 130 -5.23 10.39 -2.99
C LYS A 130 -4.41 9.83 -1.85
N VAL A 131 -3.22 9.35 -2.16
CA VAL A 131 -2.29 8.79 -1.18
C VAL A 131 -1.22 9.84 -0.86
N LEU A 132 -1.00 10.07 0.42
CA LEU A 132 0.01 10.98 0.96
C LEU A 132 1.13 10.17 1.59
N ASP A 133 2.34 10.31 1.06
CA ASP A 133 3.56 9.84 1.73
C ASP A 133 3.86 10.79 2.91
N LYS A 134 3.79 10.27 4.14
CA LYS A 134 4.08 11.02 5.37
C LYS A 134 5.57 11.02 5.73
N GLY A 135 6.41 10.40 4.89
CA GLY A 135 7.83 10.26 5.12
C GLY A 135 8.15 9.08 6.05
N GLU A 136 9.41 9.01 6.45
CA GLU A 136 9.88 8.00 7.40
C GLU A 136 9.13 8.13 8.72
N HIS A 137 8.64 7.00 9.24
CA HIS A 137 8.09 6.94 10.57
C HIS A 137 9.24 7.09 11.58
N HIS A 138 9.65 8.33 11.82
CA HIS A 138 10.39 8.64 13.04
C HIS A 138 9.45 8.30 14.18
N ASN A 139 9.86 7.34 15.01
CA ASN A 139 9.11 6.85 16.15
C ASN A 139 8.79 8.02 17.10
N THR A 140 7.67 8.73 16.89
CA THR A 140 7.19 9.77 17.79
C THR A 140 6.51 9.10 18.98
N GLY A 141 7.29 8.40 19.80
CA GLY A 141 7.08 8.28 21.24
C GLY A 141 5.72 7.76 21.76
N MET A 142 4.91 7.04 20.99
CA MET A 142 3.73 6.38 21.55
C MET A 142 4.13 5.04 22.17
N THR A 143 4.56 5.13 23.43
CA THR A 143 4.79 3.97 24.29
C THR A 143 3.42 3.37 24.60
N TYR A 144 3.03 2.30 23.90
CA TYR A 144 1.91 1.48 24.35
C TYR A 144 2.37 0.78 25.64
N LYS A 145 1.84 1.23 26.79
CA LYS A 145 2.07 0.55 28.07
C LYS A 145 1.53 -0.88 27.94
N LYS A 146 2.39 -1.84 28.28
CA LYS A 146 2.05 -3.24 28.55
C LYS A 146 0.91 -3.35 29.55
#